data_AF-A0A0F9AJ90-F1
#
_entry.id   AF-A0A0F9AJ90-F1
#
_cell.length_a   1.000
_cell.length_b   1.000
_cell.length_c   1.000
_cell.angle_alpha   90.00
_cell.angle_beta   90.00
_cell.angle_gamma   90.00
#
_symmetry.space_group_name_H-M   'P 1'
#
loop_
_entity.id
_entity.type
_entity.pdbx_description
1 polymer ?
#
loop_
_entity_poly.entity_id
_entity_poly.type
_entity_poly.pdbx_seq_one_letter_code
_entity_poly.pdbx_strand_id
1 'polypeptide(L)'
;EQLIAVRGEVTKALEKARAEKRIGHPLEAAVTIASNGDLYQKLIQFSDLRSVFIVSRATLVKGKKSADAYESAEIEDLSILVEPAKDDKCERCWVHEPTVGQSADHPTICDRCIGVLEELKLDARQQDQKI
;
A
#
# COMPACT_ATOMS: atom_id res chain seq x y z
N GLU A 1 9.05 -17.29 4.69
CA GLU A 1 8.85 -17.96 3.37
C GLU A 1 7.49 -17.64 2.75
N GLN A 2 6.36 -17.98 3.40
CA GLN A 2 5.02 -17.77 2.81
C GLN A 2 4.67 -16.31 2.46
N LEU A 3 5.04 -15.32 3.28
CA LEU A 3 4.81 -13.90 2.93
C LEU A 3 5.57 -13.49 1.66
N ILE A 4 6.77 -14.04 1.44
CA ILE A 4 7.58 -13.76 0.25
C ILE A 4 6.91 -14.36 -0.98
N ALA A 5 6.37 -15.58 -0.88
CA ALA A 5 5.60 -16.20 -1.94
C ALA A 5 4.34 -15.38 -2.30
N VAL A 6 3.57 -14.95 -1.30
CA VAL A 6 2.40 -14.06 -1.50
C VAL A 6 2.81 -12.75 -2.16
N ARG A 7 3.93 -12.14 -1.75
CA ARG A 7 4.47 -10.94 -2.40
C ARG A 7 4.80 -11.18 -3.89
N GLY A 8 5.31 -12.36 -4.23
CA GLY A 8 5.52 -12.78 -5.62
C GLY A 8 4.22 -12.76 -6.43
N GLU A 9 3.15 -13.36 -5.88
CA GLU A 9 1.84 -13.39 -6.52
C GLU A 9 1.20 -11.99 -6.64
N VAL A 10 1.35 -11.14 -5.62
CA VAL A 10 0.90 -9.74 -5.69
C VAL A 10 1.65 -8.98 -6.77
N THR A 11 2.95 -9.21 -6.91
CA THR A 11 3.75 -8.61 -7.99
C THR A 11 3.22 -9.03 -9.36
N LYS A 12 2.91 -10.31 -9.58
CA LYS A 12 2.32 -10.79 -10.84
C LYS A 12 0.96 -10.14 -11.12
N ALA A 13 0.10 -10.01 -10.09
CA ALA A 13 -1.19 -9.34 -10.22
C ALA A 13 -1.05 -7.85 -10.59
N LEU A 14 -0.08 -7.14 -10.00
CA LEU A 14 0.24 -5.74 -10.33
C LEU A 14 0.75 -5.60 -11.77
N GLU A 15 1.64 -6.50 -12.24
CA GLU A 15 2.10 -6.47 -13.63
C GLU A 15 0.96 -6.70 -14.62
N LYS A 16 0.02 -7.62 -14.31
CA LYS A 16 -1.19 -7.81 -15.12
C LYS A 16 -2.02 -6.53 -15.20
N ALA A 17 -2.23 -5.85 -14.06
CA ALA A 17 -2.97 -4.59 -14.02
C ALA A 17 -2.29 -3.46 -14.81
N ARG A 18 -0.95 -3.42 -14.82
CA ARG A 18 -0.18 -2.48 -15.67
C ARG A 18 -0.31 -2.81 -17.15
N ALA A 19 -0.22 -4.09 -17.53
CA ALA A 19 -0.39 -4.51 -18.92
C ALA A 19 -1.78 -4.13 -19.46
N GLU A 20 -2.80 -4.18 -18.60
CA GLU A 20 -4.18 -3.74 -18.89
C GLU A 20 -4.38 -2.22 -18.75
N LYS A 21 -3.31 -1.46 -18.46
CA LYS A 21 -3.30 0.01 -18.28
C LYS A 21 -4.25 0.52 -17.19
N ARG A 22 -4.57 -0.32 -16.20
CA ARG A 22 -5.40 0.06 -15.05
C ARG A 22 -4.61 0.90 -14.04
N ILE A 23 -3.31 0.63 -13.90
CA ILE A 23 -2.36 1.38 -13.06
C ILE A 23 -1.05 1.58 -13.83
N GLY A 24 -0.27 2.60 -13.49
CA GLY A 24 1.11 2.78 -13.95
C GLY A 24 2.14 2.33 -12.91
N HIS A 25 2.05 2.87 -11.69
CA HIS A 25 2.97 2.58 -10.59
C HIS A 25 2.30 1.76 -9.47
N PRO A 26 3.02 0.91 -8.69
CA PRO A 26 2.40 0.12 -7.61
C PRO A 26 1.74 0.99 -6.54
N LEU A 27 2.30 2.16 -6.26
CA LEU A 27 1.70 3.12 -5.33
C LEU A 27 0.40 3.75 -5.88
N GLU A 28 0.06 3.57 -7.15
CA GLU A 28 -1.27 3.94 -7.67
C GLU A 28 -2.29 2.82 -7.45
N ALA A 29 -1.93 1.72 -6.77
CA ALA A 29 -2.79 0.57 -6.57
C ALA A 29 -3.35 0.47 -5.15
N ALA A 30 -4.59 -0.02 -5.09
CA ALA A 30 -5.22 -0.62 -3.93
C ALA A 30 -5.39 -2.12 -4.19
N VAL A 31 -4.86 -2.95 -3.29
CA VAL A 31 -4.87 -4.40 -3.42
C VAL A 31 -5.78 -5.01 -2.36
N THR A 32 -6.68 -5.90 -2.77
CA THR A 32 -7.45 -6.75 -1.87
C THR A 32 -6.98 -8.19 -2.03
N ILE A 33 -6.42 -8.74 -0.96
CA ILE A 33 -5.95 -10.12 -0.87
C ILE A 33 -7.05 -10.94 -0.20
N ALA A 34 -7.64 -11.87 -0.92
CA ALA A 34 -8.54 -12.84 -0.34
C ALA A 34 -7.79 -14.17 -0.13
N SER A 35 -7.85 -14.69 1.10
CA SER A 35 -7.30 -16.00 1.45
C SER A 35 -8.13 -16.68 2.54
N ASN A 36 -7.87 -17.97 2.75
CA ASN A 36 -8.55 -18.79 3.75
C ASN A 36 -7.56 -19.55 4.64
N GLY A 37 -8.10 -20.23 5.66
CA GLY A 37 -7.37 -21.18 6.51
C GLY A 37 -6.08 -20.61 7.10
N ASP A 38 -5.03 -21.43 7.09
CA ASP A 38 -3.72 -21.10 7.68
C ASP A 38 -3.05 -19.90 7.00
N LEU A 39 -3.26 -19.73 5.70
CA LEU A 39 -2.66 -18.60 4.97
C LEU A 39 -3.22 -17.27 5.49
N TYR A 40 -4.54 -17.19 5.65
CA TYR A 40 -5.18 -16.01 6.23
C TYR A 40 -4.68 -15.73 7.65
N GLN A 41 -4.61 -16.77 8.49
CA GLN A 41 -4.16 -16.62 9.89
C GLN A 41 -2.72 -16.13 10.02
N LYS A 42 -1.88 -16.42 9.02
CA LYS A 42 -0.51 -15.91 8.96
C LYS A 42 -0.47 -14.48 8.43
N LEU A 43 -1.24 -14.17 7.40
CA LEU A 43 -1.25 -12.84 6.80
C LEU A 43 -1.87 -11.77 7.71
N ILE A 44 -2.87 -12.12 8.52
CA ILE A 44 -3.52 -11.16 9.42
C ILE A 44 -2.59 -10.67 10.55
N GLN A 45 -1.49 -11.38 10.83
CA GLN A 45 -0.53 -10.99 11.87
C GLN A 45 0.30 -9.76 11.47
N PHE A 46 0.30 -9.38 10.19
CA PHE A 46 1.04 -8.22 9.70
C PHE A 46 0.20 -6.95 9.78
N SER A 47 0.68 -5.97 10.54
CA SER A 47 0.00 -4.68 10.71
C SER A 47 0.08 -3.77 9.49
N ASP A 48 1.06 -3.97 8.61
CA ASP A 48 1.32 -3.11 7.46
C ASP A 48 1.63 -3.91 6.20
N LEU A 49 0.60 -4.54 5.64
CA LEU A 49 0.70 -5.28 4.37
C LEU A 49 0.99 -4.37 3.17
N ARG A 50 0.56 -3.11 3.21
CA ARG A 50 0.74 -2.19 2.07
C ARG A 50 2.21 -1.83 1.87
N SER A 51 2.99 -1.70 2.94
CA SER A 51 4.45 -1.51 2.84
C SER A 51 5.15 -2.76 2.33
N VAL A 52 4.67 -3.95 2.69
CA VAL A 52 5.22 -5.23 2.20
C VAL A 52 5.04 -5.36 0.68
N PHE A 53 3.87 -4.95 0.18
CA PHE A 53 3.53 -5.04 -1.25
C PHE A 53 3.86 -3.79 -2.06
N ILE A 54 4.31 -2.71 -1.39
CA ILE A 54 4.65 -1.42 -2.00
C ILE A 54 3.45 -0.84 -2.77
N VAL A 55 2.31 -0.76 -2.11
CA VAL A 55 1.05 -0.25 -2.68
C VAL A 55 0.42 0.79 -1.76
N SER A 56 -0.52 1.58 -2.28
CA SER A 56 -1.21 2.58 -1.46
C SER A 56 -2.31 2.02 -0.60
N ARG A 57 -2.83 0.82 -0.87
CA ARG A 57 -3.75 0.15 0.05
C ARG A 57 -3.54 -1.35 -0.05
N ALA A 58 -3.56 -2.04 1.09
CA ALA A 58 -3.62 -3.49 1.14
C ALA A 58 -4.69 -3.89 2.14
N THR A 59 -5.68 -4.67 1.69
CA THR A 59 -6.77 -5.18 2.52
C THR A 59 -6.72 -6.70 2.48
N LEU A 60 -6.74 -7.34 3.64
CA LEU A 60 -6.85 -8.79 3.74
C LEU A 60 -8.28 -9.17 4.10
N VAL A 61 -8.92 -10.01 3.28
CA VAL A 61 -10.29 -10.48 3.50
C VAL A 61 -10.33 -12.01 3.55
N LYS A 62 -11.25 -12.57 4.35
CA LYS A 62 -11.54 -14.02 4.33
C LYS A 62 -12.46 -14.33 3.17
N GLY A 63 -12.21 -15.41 2.45
CA GLY A 63 -13.16 -15.97 1.50
C GLY A 63 -13.17 -15.28 0.14
N LYS A 64 -14.32 -14.73 -0.24
CA LYS A 64 -14.82 -14.75 -1.63
C LYS A 64 -13.93 -13.99 -2.63
N LYS A 65 -13.63 -14.70 -3.71
CA LYS A 65 -12.94 -14.25 -4.92
C LYS A 65 -13.80 -13.24 -5.68
N SER A 66 -13.20 -12.16 -6.16
CA SER A 66 -13.82 -11.31 -7.19
C SER A 66 -13.65 -11.97 -8.55
N ALA A 67 -14.63 -11.82 -9.46
CA ALA A 67 -14.51 -12.36 -10.82
C ALA A 67 -13.31 -11.78 -11.59
N ASP A 68 -12.93 -10.54 -11.25
CA ASP A 68 -11.81 -9.83 -11.87
C ASP A 68 -10.48 -9.98 -11.09
N ALA A 69 -10.46 -10.80 -10.03
CA ALA A 69 -9.26 -11.04 -9.26
C ALA A 69 -8.25 -11.88 -10.06
N TYR A 70 -6.96 -11.62 -9.83
CA TYR A 70 -5.90 -12.53 -10.19
C TYR A 70 -5.95 -13.75 -9.26
N GLU A 71 -6.07 -14.94 -9.84
CA GLU A 71 -5.97 -16.20 -9.11
C GLU A 71 -4.52 -16.68 -9.12
N SER A 72 -4.00 -17.03 -7.94
CA SER A 72 -2.66 -17.55 -7.84
C SER A 72 -2.54 -18.93 -8.49
N ALA A 73 -1.46 -19.14 -9.26
CA ALA A 73 -1.15 -20.45 -9.82
C ALA A 73 -0.31 -21.32 -8.87
N GLU A 74 0.32 -20.70 -7.86
CA GLU A 74 1.28 -21.35 -6.95
C GLU A 74 0.72 -21.56 -5.55
N ILE A 75 -0.25 -20.73 -5.13
CA ILE A 75 -0.80 -20.72 -3.78
C ILE A 75 -2.30 -20.96 -3.85
N GLU A 76 -2.73 -22.13 -3.39
CA GLU A 76 -4.14 -22.47 -3.32
C GLU A 76 -4.92 -21.46 -2.43
N ASP A 77 -6.16 -21.17 -2.84
CA ASP A 77 -7.05 -20.22 -2.18
C ASP A 77 -6.54 -18.77 -2.05
N LEU A 78 -5.50 -18.38 -2.79
CA LEU A 78 -5.05 -16.99 -2.87
C LEU A 78 -5.61 -16.31 -4.13
N SER A 79 -6.39 -15.25 -3.92
CA SER A 79 -6.82 -14.35 -4.98
C SER A 79 -6.49 -12.90 -4.64
N ILE A 80 -6.16 -12.12 -5.67
CA ILE A 80 -5.63 -10.77 -5.53
C ILE A 80 -6.37 -9.86 -6.50
N LEU A 81 -7.22 -9.00 -5.97
CA LEU A 81 -7.85 -7.94 -6.74
C LEU A 81 -6.97 -6.69 -6.70
N VAL A 82 -6.71 -6.11 -7.86
CA VAL A 82 -5.94 -4.87 -8.01
C VAL A 82 -6.85 -3.80 -8.60
N GLU A 83 -7.00 -2.70 -7.90
CA GLU A 83 -7.76 -1.53 -8.32
C GLU A 83 -6.88 -0.27 -8.25
N PRO A 84 -7.19 0.79 -9.01
CA PRO A 84 -6.57 2.09 -8.77
C PRO A 84 -6.89 2.60 -7.35
N ALA A 85 -5.90 3.20 -6.69
CA ALA A 85 -6.09 3.89 -5.44
C ALA A 85 -7.02 5.11 -5.65
N LYS A 86 -7.95 5.31 -4.71
CA LYS A 86 -9.01 6.33 -4.85
C LYS A 86 -8.64 7.68 -4.26
N ASP A 87 -7.68 7.69 -3.35
CA ASP A 87 -7.27 8.89 -2.62
C ASP A 87 -6.27 9.70 -3.44
N ASP A 88 -6.01 10.95 -3.05
CA ASP A 88 -5.04 11.80 -3.75
C ASP A 88 -3.60 11.39 -3.46
N LYS A 89 -2.71 11.60 -4.45
CA LYS A 89 -1.29 11.28 -4.36
C LYS A 89 -0.55 12.30 -3.49
N CYS A 90 0.13 11.83 -2.45
CA CYS A 90 1.07 12.65 -1.69
C CYS A 90 2.35 12.91 -2.51
N GLU A 91 2.73 14.17 -2.74
CA GLU A 91 3.90 14.50 -3.57
C GLU A 91 5.24 14.14 -2.93
N ARG A 92 5.28 13.93 -1.61
CA ARG A 92 6.51 13.58 -0.88
C ARG A 92 6.81 12.08 -0.84
N CYS A 93 5.80 11.25 -0.59
CA CYS A 93 5.99 9.80 -0.48
C CYS A 93 5.35 8.99 -1.62
N TRP A 94 4.60 9.65 -2.50
CA TRP A 94 3.89 9.09 -3.67
C TRP A 94 2.80 8.07 -3.34
N VAL A 95 2.53 7.89 -2.06
CA VAL A 95 1.44 7.09 -1.57
C VAL A 95 0.15 7.91 -1.68
N HIS A 96 -0.92 7.27 -2.16
CA HIS A 96 -2.26 7.82 -2.18
C HIS A 96 -2.85 7.68 -0.77
N GLU A 97 -3.21 8.81 -0.16
CA GLU A 97 -3.65 8.89 1.24
C GLU A 97 -4.86 9.82 1.37
N PRO A 98 -5.85 9.48 2.22
CA PRO A 98 -7.04 10.30 2.43
C PRO A 98 -6.75 11.63 3.14
N THR A 99 -5.56 11.78 3.72
CA THR A 99 -5.14 13.00 4.43
C THR A 99 -4.51 14.05 3.51
N VAL A 100 -4.25 13.73 2.24
CA VAL A 100 -3.77 14.75 1.29
C VAL A 100 -4.86 15.82 1.13
N GLY A 101 -4.46 17.09 1.13
CA GLY A 101 -5.39 18.23 1.05
C GLY A 101 -5.97 18.71 2.38
N GLN A 102 -5.73 18.00 3.50
CA GLN A 102 -6.29 18.40 4.80
C GLN A 102 -5.51 19.54 5.48
N SER A 103 -4.24 19.74 5.13
CA SER A 103 -3.42 20.85 5.63
C SER A 103 -3.41 22.03 4.65
N ALA A 104 -3.74 23.23 5.14
CA ALA A 104 -3.66 24.46 4.36
C ALA A 104 -2.22 24.84 3.99
N ASP A 105 -1.26 24.56 4.88
CA ASP A 105 0.16 24.88 4.66
C ASP A 105 0.84 23.88 3.70
N HIS A 106 0.31 22.66 3.63
CA HIS A 106 0.85 21.56 2.84
C HIS A 106 -0.24 20.80 2.07
N PRO A 107 -0.91 21.43 1.08
CA PRO A 107 -2.11 20.90 0.44
C PRO A 107 -1.87 19.64 -0.40
N THR A 108 -0.62 19.35 -0.80
CA THR A 108 -0.27 18.17 -1.63
C THR A 108 0.42 17.06 -0.83
N ILE A 109 0.50 17.17 0.49
CA ILE A 109 1.26 16.27 1.36
C ILE A 109 0.32 15.63 2.40
N CYS A 110 0.51 14.34 2.66
CA CYS A 110 -0.24 13.62 3.70
C CYS A 110 0.28 13.89 5.12
N ASP A 111 -0.57 13.68 6.14
CA ASP A 111 -0.25 13.95 7.56
C ASP A 111 1.00 13.23 8.04
N ARG A 112 1.20 11.97 7.63
CA ARG A 112 2.43 11.23 7.94
C ARG A 112 3.67 11.98 7.48
N CYS A 113 3.63 12.53 6.27
CA CYS A 113 4.75 13.26 5.72
C CYS A 113 4.93 14.64 6.36
N ILE A 114 3.83 15.31 6.73
CA ILE A 114 3.86 16.57 7.47
C ILE A 114 4.53 16.37 8.84
N GLY A 115 4.14 15.34 9.61
CA GLY A 115 4.74 15.05 10.91
C GLY A 115 6.26 14.88 10.83
N VAL A 116 6.75 14.16 9.83
CA VAL A 116 8.21 14.01 9.60
C VAL A 116 8.88 15.36 9.28
N LEU A 117 8.24 16.23 8.49
CA LEU A 117 8.79 17.56 8.19
C LEU A 117 8.83 18.46 9.42
N GLU A 118 7.85 18.34 10.32
CA GLU A 118 7.79 19.10 11.57
C GLU A 118 8.86 18.67 12.56
N GLU A 119 9.09 17.36 12.72
CA GLU A 119 10.19 16.80 13.53
C GLU A 119 11.55 17.33 13.05
N LEU A 120 11.81 17.29 11.74
CA LEU A 120 13.07 17.80 11.17
C LEU A 120 13.28 19.29 11.43
N LYS A 121 12.22 20.10 11.42
CA LYS A 121 12.29 21.53 11.76
C LYS A 121 12.62 21.75 13.24
N LEU A 122 12.20 20.85 14.14
CA LEU A 122 12.53 20.94 15.57
C LEU A 122 14.02 20.62 15.79
N ASP A 123 14.51 19.57 15.14
CA ASP A 123 15.91 19.16 15.26
C ASP A 123 16.88 20.24 14.75
N ALA A 124 16.56 20.86 13.61
CA ALA A 124 17.36 21.96 13.06
C ALA A 124 17.44 23.16 14.04
N ARG A 125 16.31 23.55 14.64
CA ARG A 125 16.25 24.65 15.61
C ARG A 125 17.04 24.36 16.89
N GLN A 126 17.10 23.11 17.33
CA GLN A 126 17.88 22.70 18.50
C GLN A 126 19.39 22.69 18.23
N GLN A 127 19.79 22.44 16.98
CA GLN A 127 21.21 22.52 16.57
C GLN A 127 21.68 23.98 16.50
N ASP A 128 20.85 24.88 15.96
CA ASP A 128 21.16 26.31 15.86
C ASP A 128 21.27 27.01 17.23
N GLN A 129 20.58 26.51 18.27
CA GLN A 129 20.65 27.04 19.64
C GLN A 129 21.87 26.56 20.45
N LYS A 130 22.65 25.62 19.94
CA LYS A 130 23.84 25.05 20.64
C LYS A 130 25.17 25.63 20.15
N ILE A 131 25.14 26.56 19.19
CA ILE A 131 26.29 27.29 18.65
C ILE A 131 26.30 28.70 19.23
#